data_AF-A0A7V4PA31-F1
#
_entry.id   AF-A0A7V4PA31-F1
#
_cell.length_a   1.000
_cell.length_b   1.000
_cell.length_c   1.000
_cell.angle_alpha   90.00
_cell.angle_beta   90.00
_cell.angle_gamma   90.00
#
_symmetry.space_group_name_H-M   'P 1'
#
loop_
_entity.id
_entity.type
_entity.pdbx_description
1 polymer ?
#
loop_
_entity_poly.entity_id
_entity_poly.type
_entity_poly.pdbx_seq_one_letter_code
_entity_poly.pdbx_strand_id
1 'polypeptide(L)'
;MPPQSNTVLVRAALPQDSAPVAAMCAALAAETDEPAPRFSAADFLRDGFGSSARFGCLVAERHGGMVGYLLHCSDYDTDLAQRCIYVADLFVEKTARGAGVGRALLAAAASVARSRGAGCLAWIVREGNRAARAFYARFGEEQSDTVLWSAAGPSFRRLVAAPQAPDLHIRPAAARDVPTVARMLKALLVGQGDEPPSDIAGPLRRDGFGADAAFQGLLAERAGAPMGYAVFWML
;
A
#
# COMPACT_ATOMS: atom_id res chain seq x y z
N MET A 1 21.32 11.45 35.21
CA MET A 1 20.80 11.12 33.87
C MET A 1 19.96 12.30 33.40
N PRO A 2 20.10 12.78 32.15
CA PRO A 2 19.21 13.83 31.64
C PRO A 2 17.76 13.32 31.65
N PRO A 3 16.76 14.19 31.88
CA PRO A 3 15.36 13.79 31.92
C PRO A 3 14.97 13.19 30.57
N GLN A 4 14.51 11.94 30.58
CA GLN A 4 14.01 11.30 29.37
C GLN A 4 12.72 12.01 28.95
N SER A 5 12.74 12.60 27.76
CA SER A 5 11.59 13.33 27.23
C SER A 5 10.42 12.36 27.02
N ASN A 6 9.23 12.78 27.46
CA ASN A 6 8.00 12.01 27.27
C ASN A 6 7.48 12.05 25.82
N THR A 7 8.16 12.82 24.95
CA THR A 7 7.83 13.04 23.55
C THR A 7 8.12 11.79 22.72
N VAL A 8 7.17 11.44 21.84
CA VAL A 8 7.36 10.43 20.80
C VAL A 8 8.12 11.07 19.65
N LEU A 9 9.28 10.52 19.29
CA LEU A 9 10.02 10.90 18.09
C LEU A 9 9.74 9.89 16.99
N VAL A 10 9.32 10.35 15.81
CA VAL A 10 9.15 9.50 14.62
C VAL A 10 10.18 9.91 13.58
N ARG A 11 10.88 8.92 13.02
CA ARG A 11 11.89 9.12 11.97
C ARG A 11 11.84 8.00 10.94
N ALA A 12 12.43 8.24 9.77
CA ALA A 12 12.73 7.17 8.84
C ALA A 12 13.66 6.13 9.50
N ALA A 13 13.41 4.86 9.20
CA ALA A 13 14.28 3.77 9.61
C ALA A 13 15.64 3.89 8.90
N LEU A 14 16.68 3.43 9.60
CA LEU A 14 18.05 3.31 9.13
C LEU A 14 18.41 1.82 9.02
N PRO A 15 19.46 1.45 8.27
CA PRO A 15 19.88 0.04 8.13
C PRO A 15 20.09 -0.67 9.48
N GLN A 16 20.59 0.05 10.48
CA GLN A 16 20.80 -0.46 11.84
C GLN A 16 19.50 -0.81 12.60
N ASP A 17 18.34 -0.33 12.13
CA ASP A 17 17.03 -0.63 12.73
C ASP A 17 16.47 -1.98 12.27
N SER A 18 17.12 -2.65 11.32
CA SER A 18 16.65 -3.91 10.71
C SER A 18 16.34 -5.02 11.72
N ALA A 19 17.21 -5.26 12.69
CA ALA A 19 17.01 -6.30 13.71
C ALA A 19 15.88 -5.95 14.69
N PRO A 20 15.82 -4.75 15.29
CA PRO A 20 14.67 -4.32 16.11
C PRO A 20 13.32 -4.39 15.36
N VAL A 21 13.28 -3.95 14.10
CA VAL A 21 12.04 -3.99 13.31
C VAL A 21 11.61 -5.43 13.04
N ALA A 22 12.52 -6.31 12.61
CA ALA A 22 12.20 -7.72 12.38
C ALA A 22 11.70 -8.42 13.66
N ALA A 23 12.26 -8.09 14.82
CA ALA A 23 11.78 -8.58 16.11
C ALA A 23 10.36 -8.10 16.43
N MET A 24 10.05 -6.83 16.18
CA MET A 24 8.69 -6.29 16.35
C MET A 24 7.69 -6.87 15.33
N CYS A 25 8.10 -7.17 14.10
CA CYS A 25 7.27 -7.92 13.13
C CYS A 25 6.89 -9.31 13.69
N ALA A 26 7.86 -10.04 14.26
CA ALA A 26 7.58 -11.32 14.89
C ALA A 26 6.67 -11.18 16.13
N ALA A 27 6.84 -10.12 16.93
CA ALA A 27 5.98 -9.83 18.07
C ALA A 27 4.54 -9.51 17.64
N LEU A 28 4.35 -8.76 16.54
CA LEU A 28 3.02 -8.47 15.98
C LEU A 28 2.28 -9.77 15.60
N ALA A 29 2.95 -10.67 14.87
CA ALA A 29 2.36 -11.95 14.49
C ALA A 29 1.99 -12.83 15.71
N ALA A 30 2.83 -12.82 16.75
CA ALA A 30 2.54 -13.53 17.98
C ALA A 30 1.32 -12.95 18.74
N GLU A 31 1.03 -11.65 18.61
CA GLU A 31 -0.17 -11.04 19.21
C GLU A 31 -1.47 -11.38 18.46
N THR A 32 -1.37 -11.78 17.20
CA THR A 32 -2.52 -12.10 16.34
C THR A 32 -2.72 -13.60 16.13
N ASP A 33 -2.03 -14.43 16.93
CA ASP A 33 -1.99 -15.89 16.80
C ASP A 33 -1.58 -16.37 15.38
N GLU A 34 -0.73 -15.58 14.73
CA GLU A 34 -0.25 -15.86 13.39
C GLU A 34 1.11 -16.58 13.42
N PRO A 35 1.40 -17.40 12.39
CA PRO A 35 2.74 -17.91 12.19
C PRO A 35 3.75 -16.76 12.11
N ALA A 36 4.92 -16.95 12.73
CA ALA A 36 5.99 -15.97 12.64
C ALA A 36 6.27 -15.62 11.15
N PRO A 37 6.38 -14.33 10.82
CA PRO A 37 6.63 -13.92 9.45
C PRO A 37 8.01 -14.41 9.02
N ARG A 38 8.14 -14.70 7.72
CA ARG A 38 9.46 -15.00 7.13
C ARG A 38 10.38 -13.78 7.06
N PHE A 39 9.83 -12.60 7.31
CA PHE A 39 10.51 -11.32 7.19
C PHE A 39 11.63 -11.20 8.23
N SER A 40 12.88 -11.16 7.75
CA SER A 40 14.07 -11.07 8.59
C SER A 40 14.75 -9.71 8.51
N ALA A 41 15.74 -9.46 9.38
CA ALA A 41 16.60 -8.28 9.28
C ALA A 41 17.33 -8.20 7.92
N ALA A 42 17.69 -9.35 7.34
CA ALA A 42 18.33 -9.41 6.02
C ALA A 42 17.36 -9.01 4.90
N ASP A 43 16.10 -9.44 4.98
CA ASP A 43 15.06 -8.99 4.04
C ASP A 43 14.80 -7.49 4.19
N PHE A 44 14.77 -6.99 5.43
CA PHE A 44 14.59 -5.57 5.70
C PHE A 44 15.71 -4.72 5.05
N LEU A 45 16.96 -5.16 5.18
CA LEU A 45 18.10 -4.49 4.54
C LEU A 45 18.06 -4.56 3.02
N ARG A 46 17.70 -5.72 2.46
CA ARG A 46 17.62 -5.94 1.01
C ARG A 46 16.54 -5.08 0.37
N ASP A 47 15.36 -5.01 0.99
CA ASP A 47 14.16 -4.47 0.37
C ASP A 47 13.79 -3.08 0.88
N GLY A 48 14.33 -2.63 2.02
CA GLY A 48 13.96 -1.35 2.65
C GLY A 48 14.84 -0.15 2.27
N PHE A 49 15.91 -0.34 1.50
CA PHE A 49 16.89 0.71 1.21
C PHE A 49 17.38 0.71 -0.24
N GLY A 50 17.94 1.85 -0.65
CA GLY A 50 18.48 2.06 -2.00
C GLY A 50 17.44 2.52 -3.01
N SER A 51 17.87 2.71 -4.26
CA SER A 51 17.01 3.18 -5.36
C SER A 51 15.93 2.17 -5.79
N SER A 52 16.03 0.92 -5.31
CA SER A 52 15.09 -0.16 -5.58
C SER A 52 14.36 -0.64 -4.32
N ALA A 53 14.26 0.22 -3.30
CA ALA A 53 13.54 -0.09 -2.07
C ALA A 53 12.07 -0.37 -2.38
N ARG A 54 11.57 -1.51 -1.91
CA ARG A 54 10.21 -2.02 -2.09
C ARG A 54 9.23 -1.47 -1.06
N PHE A 55 9.75 -0.98 0.07
CA PHE A 55 8.96 -0.34 1.10
C PHE A 55 9.76 0.78 1.78
N GLY A 56 9.04 1.69 2.44
CA GLY A 56 9.58 2.58 3.46
C GLY A 56 9.22 2.07 4.85
N CYS A 57 10.02 2.43 5.84
CA CYS A 57 9.74 2.14 7.23
C CYS A 57 9.97 3.40 8.08
N LEU A 58 9.01 3.69 8.96
CA LEU A 58 9.11 4.70 9.99
C LEU A 58 9.24 4.00 11.33
N VAL A 59 10.13 4.49 12.19
CA VAL A 59 10.29 4.00 13.56
C VAL A 59 9.90 5.07 14.55
N ALA A 60 9.28 4.66 15.66
CA ALA A 60 8.95 5.52 16.77
C ALA A 60 9.85 5.21 17.97
N GLU A 61 10.43 6.27 18.53
CA GLU A 61 11.28 6.21 19.72
C GLU A 61 10.62 6.97 20.87
N ARG A 62 10.75 6.42 22.08
CA ARG A 62 10.33 7.05 23.33
C ARG A 62 11.22 6.55 24.46
N HIS A 63 11.57 7.42 25.41
CA HIS A 63 12.43 7.06 26.56
C HIS A 63 13.79 6.47 26.15
N GLY A 64 14.31 6.88 24.98
CA GLY A 64 15.59 6.41 24.45
C GLY A 64 15.56 5.02 23.82
N GLY A 65 14.38 4.41 23.64
CA GLY A 65 14.21 3.11 22.99
C GLY A 65 13.18 3.15 21.86
N MET A 66 13.33 2.24 20.91
CA MET A 66 12.34 2.02 19.86
C MET A 66 11.11 1.34 20.46
N VAL A 67 9.93 1.88 20.19
CA VAL A 67 8.65 1.43 20.78
C VAL A 67 7.59 1.12 19.73
N GLY A 68 7.91 1.23 18.46
CA GLY A 68 7.00 0.90 17.37
C GLY A 68 7.58 1.20 16.01
N TYR A 69 6.91 0.69 14.98
CA TYR A 69 7.26 0.96 13.59
C TYR A 69 5.99 0.99 12.73
N LEU A 70 6.14 1.55 11.53
CA LEU A 70 5.14 1.52 10.46
C LEU A 70 5.86 1.23 9.15
N LEU A 71 5.51 0.12 8.51
CA LEU A 71 6.02 -0.27 7.19
C LEU A 71 4.97 0.08 6.14
N HIS A 72 5.40 0.71 5.06
CA HIS A 72 4.50 1.19 4.02
C HIS A 72 5.09 1.04 2.62
N CYS A 73 4.23 0.90 1.61
CA CYS A 73 4.62 0.85 0.21
C CYS A 73 3.75 1.79 -0.64
N SER A 74 4.19 2.06 -1.87
CA SER A 74 3.42 2.86 -2.82
C SER A 74 2.16 2.13 -3.26
N ASP A 75 1.10 2.87 -3.46
CA ASP A 75 -0.19 2.38 -3.94
C ASP A 75 -0.87 3.43 -4.84
N TYR A 76 -1.98 3.08 -5.49
CA TYR A 76 -2.79 4.03 -6.24
C TYR A 76 -4.26 3.62 -6.18
N ASP A 77 -5.11 4.57 -5.81
CA ASP A 77 -6.54 4.36 -5.79
C ASP A 77 -7.13 4.79 -7.13
N THR A 78 -7.76 3.86 -7.83
CA THR A 78 -8.35 4.11 -9.16
C THR A 78 -9.67 4.87 -9.09
N ASP A 79 -10.37 4.78 -7.97
CA ASP A 79 -11.66 5.44 -7.74
C ASP A 79 -11.44 6.92 -7.41
N LEU A 80 -10.41 7.20 -6.61
CA LEU A 80 -9.91 8.55 -6.34
C LEU A 80 -9.01 9.09 -7.46
N ALA A 81 -8.56 8.21 -8.37
CA ALA A 81 -7.57 8.51 -9.41
C ALA A 81 -6.33 9.25 -8.85
N GLN A 82 -5.80 8.75 -7.74
CA GLN A 82 -4.74 9.40 -6.98
C GLN A 82 -3.74 8.40 -6.39
N ARG A 83 -2.48 8.83 -6.29
CA ARG A 83 -1.46 8.09 -5.54
C ARG A 83 -1.86 7.93 -4.08
N CYS A 84 -1.57 6.76 -3.55
CA CYS A 84 -1.78 6.42 -2.15
C CYS A 84 -0.54 5.74 -1.58
N ILE A 85 -0.55 5.55 -0.28
CA ILE A 85 0.43 4.68 0.39
C ILE A 85 -0.35 3.58 1.10
N TYR A 86 0.03 2.33 0.85
CA TYR A 86 -0.47 1.19 1.58
C TYR A 86 0.34 1.01 2.86
N VAL A 87 -0.31 1.02 4.02
CA VAL A 87 0.30 0.69 5.32
C VAL A 87 0.24 -0.83 5.46
N ALA A 88 1.38 -1.47 5.24
CA ALA A 88 1.51 -2.92 5.32
C ALA A 88 1.47 -3.42 6.75
N ASP A 89 2.21 -2.76 7.65
CA ASP A 89 2.26 -3.10 9.06
C ASP A 89 2.34 -1.84 9.93
N LEU A 90 1.67 -1.89 11.08
CA LEU A 90 1.80 -0.91 12.15
C LEU A 90 1.84 -1.66 13.48
N PHE A 91 2.92 -1.48 14.23
CA PHE A 91 3.08 -2.07 15.55
C PHE A 91 3.52 -1.03 16.56
N VAL A 92 2.97 -1.14 17.77
CA VAL A 92 3.36 -0.36 18.94
C VAL A 92 3.48 -1.31 20.13
N GLU A 93 4.61 -1.24 20.82
CA GLU A 93 4.88 -1.95 22.06
C GLU A 93 3.76 -1.75 23.07
N LYS A 94 3.35 -2.82 23.77
CA LYS A 94 2.22 -2.78 24.71
C LYS A 94 2.39 -1.69 25.77
N THR A 95 3.62 -1.49 26.25
CA THR A 95 3.98 -0.48 27.26
C THR A 95 3.92 0.97 26.74
N ALA A 96 3.89 1.16 25.42
CA ALA A 96 3.81 2.47 24.76
C ALA A 96 2.43 2.74 24.12
N ARG A 97 1.48 1.79 24.20
CA ARG A 97 0.10 2.00 23.75
C ARG A 97 -0.61 3.05 24.61
N GLY A 98 -1.58 3.74 24.02
CA GLY A 98 -2.27 4.86 24.67
C GLY A 98 -1.46 6.16 24.78
N ALA A 99 -0.15 6.15 24.52
CA ALA A 99 0.71 7.33 24.55
C ALA A 99 0.75 8.13 23.22
N GLY A 100 -0.15 7.83 22.28
CA GLY A 100 -0.23 8.52 20.99
C GLY A 100 0.78 8.06 19.92
N VAL A 101 1.59 7.03 20.18
CA VAL A 101 2.63 6.52 19.25
C VAL A 101 2.05 6.13 17.89
N GLY A 102 0.98 5.32 17.86
CA GLY A 102 0.37 4.88 16.59
C GLY A 102 -0.16 6.05 15.76
N ARG A 103 -0.74 7.07 16.42
CA ARG A 103 -1.19 8.30 15.75
C ARG A 103 -0.01 9.07 15.17
N ALA A 104 1.10 9.16 15.89
CA ALA A 104 2.30 9.84 15.40
C ALA A 104 2.90 9.14 14.17
N LEU A 105 2.93 7.80 14.19
CA LEU A 105 3.36 6.99 13.04
C LEU A 105 2.46 7.22 11.81
N LEU A 106 1.14 7.15 11.97
CA LEU A 106 0.20 7.40 10.85
C LEU A 106 0.33 8.84 10.30
N ALA A 107 0.46 9.83 11.18
CA ALA A 107 0.62 11.23 10.76
C ALA A 107 1.95 11.44 9.99
N ALA A 108 3.03 10.77 10.41
CA ALA A 108 4.29 10.78 9.70
C ALA A 108 4.17 10.06 8.34
N ALA A 109 3.48 8.93 8.26
CA ALA A 109 3.21 8.24 7.00
C ALA A 109 2.38 9.10 6.04
N ALA A 110 1.35 9.80 6.53
CA ALA A 110 0.58 10.75 5.74
C ALA A 110 1.45 11.92 5.23
N SER A 111 2.41 12.38 6.03
CA SER A 111 3.38 13.41 5.61
C SER A 111 4.31 12.91 4.51
N VAL A 112 4.76 11.65 4.59
CA VAL A 112 5.53 10.98 3.52
C VAL A 112 4.68 10.78 2.27
N ALA A 113 3.41 10.41 2.42
CA ALA A 113 2.47 10.31 1.29
C ALA A 113 2.35 11.65 0.57
N ARG A 114 2.09 12.72 1.33
CA ARG A 114 1.94 14.07 0.77
C ARG A 114 3.19 14.54 0.03
N SER A 115 4.40 14.28 0.56
CA SER A 115 5.63 14.68 -0.11
C SER A 115 5.90 13.92 -1.41
N ARG A 116 5.25 12.78 -1.61
CA ARG A 116 5.29 11.96 -2.83
C ARG A 116 4.09 12.19 -3.77
N GLY A 117 3.29 13.22 -3.50
CA GLY A 117 2.09 13.53 -4.29
C GLY A 117 0.91 12.57 -4.04
N ALA A 118 1.01 11.70 -3.03
CA ALA A 118 -0.10 10.87 -2.58
C ALA A 118 -1.01 11.65 -1.62
N GLY A 119 -2.31 11.36 -1.65
CA GLY A 119 -3.29 12.02 -0.77
C GLY A 119 -4.13 11.06 0.06
N CYS A 120 -3.91 9.76 -0.06
CA CYS A 120 -4.60 8.77 0.75
C CYS A 120 -3.63 7.76 1.36
N LEU A 121 -4.05 7.17 2.47
CA LEU A 121 -3.45 6.00 3.08
C LEU A 121 -4.49 4.88 3.03
N ALA A 122 -4.08 3.69 2.61
CA ALA A 122 -4.91 2.49 2.62
C ALA A 122 -4.30 1.45 3.57
N TRP A 123 -5.14 0.66 4.23
CA TRP A 123 -4.70 -0.43 5.10
C TRP A 123 -5.81 -1.47 5.26
N ILE A 124 -5.42 -2.67 5.68
CA ILE A 124 -6.36 -3.78 5.90
C ILE A 124 -6.32 -4.18 7.36
N VAL A 125 -7.50 -4.34 7.95
CA VAL A 125 -7.66 -4.77 9.33
C VAL A 125 -8.44 -6.07 9.34
N ARG A 126 -7.99 -7.05 10.13
CA ARG A 126 -8.76 -8.28 10.34
C ARG A 126 -10.11 -7.95 10.96
N GLU A 127 -11.17 -8.57 10.45
CA GLU A 127 -12.54 -8.35 10.90
C GLU A 127 -12.69 -8.45 12.42
N GLY A 128 -12.05 -9.46 13.04
CA GLY A 128 -12.07 -9.71 14.48
C GLY A 128 -11.20 -8.78 15.34
N ASN A 129 -10.34 -7.94 14.75
CA ASN A 129 -9.43 -7.06 15.49
C ASN A 129 -10.14 -5.77 15.94
N ARG A 130 -11.02 -5.89 16.94
CA ARG A 130 -11.84 -4.78 17.46
C ARG A 130 -11.02 -3.59 17.94
N ALA A 131 -9.86 -3.85 18.57
CA ALA A 131 -8.99 -2.80 19.07
C ALA A 131 -8.38 -1.96 17.93
N ALA A 132 -7.89 -2.60 16.88
CA ALA A 132 -7.38 -1.91 15.70
C ALA A 132 -8.49 -1.16 14.97
N ARG A 133 -9.68 -1.76 14.78
CA ARG A 133 -10.82 -1.09 14.15
C ARG A 133 -11.23 0.19 14.90
N ALA A 134 -11.33 0.13 16.22
CA ALA A 134 -11.63 1.30 17.05
C ALA A 134 -10.53 2.39 17.00
N PHE A 135 -9.27 1.99 16.81
CA PHE A 135 -8.15 2.90 16.62
C PHE A 135 -8.23 3.59 15.24
N TYR A 136 -8.44 2.83 14.17
CA TYR A 136 -8.46 3.34 12.79
C TYR A 136 -9.71 4.15 12.43
N ALA A 137 -10.85 3.89 13.07
CA ALA A 137 -12.09 4.66 12.88
C ALA A 137 -11.95 6.17 13.23
N ARG A 138 -10.83 6.57 13.84
CA ARG A 138 -10.50 7.97 14.12
C ARG A 138 -9.80 8.69 12.97
N PHE A 139 -9.32 7.95 11.97
CA PHE A 139 -8.45 8.45 10.90
C PHE A 139 -8.93 8.08 9.49
N GLY A 140 -9.86 7.15 9.37
CA GLY A 140 -10.40 6.71 8.09
C GLY A 140 -11.77 6.08 8.24
N GLU A 141 -12.33 5.71 7.09
CA GLU A 141 -13.65 5.11 6.98
C GLU A 141 -13.51 3.61 6.64
N GLU A 142 -14.37 2.78 7.22
CA GLU A 142 -14.40 1.35 6.94
C GLU A 142 -15.17 1.09 5.64
N GLN A 143 -14.58 0.33 4.73
CA GLN A 143 -15.23 -0.10 3.48
C GLN A 143 -15.99 -1.42 3.72
N SER A 144 -17.26 -1.34 4.12
CA SER A 144 -18.04 -2.49 4.61
C SER A 144 -18.27 -3.61 3.59
N ASP A 145 -18.17 -3.31 2.29
CA ASP A 145 -18.55 -4.23 1.21
C ASP A 145 -17.34 -4.76 0.42
N THR A 146 -16.13 -4.59 0.96
CA THR A 146 -14.87 -4.99 0.29
C THR A 146 -14.30 -6.27 0.89
N VAL A 147 -13.93 -7.23 0.03
CA VAL A 147 -13.24 -8.48 0.41
C VAL A 147 -11.86 -8.53 -0.22
N LEU A 148 -10.81 -8.68 0.59
CA LEU A 148 -9.45 -8.89 0.08
C LEU A 148 -9.28 -10.30 -0.48
N TRP A 149 -8.90 -10.38 -1.75
CA TRP A 149 -8.44 -11.62 -2.38
C TRP A 149 -6.92 -11.62 -2.55
N SER A 150 -6.28 -12.77 -2.32
CA SER A 150 -4.86 -12.96 -2.58
C SER A 150 -4.56 -14.30 -3.23
N ALA A 151 -3.64 -14.30 -4.19
CA ALA A 151 -3.08 -15.50 -4.77
C ALA A 151 -1.60 -15.60 -4.39
N ALA A 152 -1.25 -16.60 -3.58
CA ALA A 152 0.10 -16.85 -3.10
C ALA A 152 0.48 -18.32 -3.25
N GLY A 153 1.77 -18.61 -3.42
CA GLY A 153 2.27 -19.98 -3.52
C GLY A 153 1.61 -20.77 -4.67
N PRO A 154 0.93 -21.91 -4.41
CA PRO A 154 0.31 -22.71 -5.46
C PRO A 154 -0.74 -21.97 -6.29
N SER A 155 -1.58 -21.11 -5.70
CA SER A 155 -2.59 -20.36 -6.46
C SER A 155 -1.94 -19.34 -7.39
N PHE A 156 -0.88 -18.66 -6.93
CA PHE A 156 -0.07 -17.78 -7.77
C PHE A 156 0.57 -18.53 -8.95
N ARG A 157 1.19 -19.69 -8.70
CA ARG A 157 1.77 -20.51 -9.78
C ARG A 157 0.74 -20.96 -10.82
N ARG A 158 -0.50 -21.24 -10.40
CA ARG A 158 -1.59 -21.55 -11.34
C ARG A 158 -1.95 -20.36 -12.22
N LEU A 159 -1.96 -19.14 -11.67
CA LEU A 159 -2.18 -17.93 -12.47
C LEU A 159 -1.06 -17.69 -13.50
N VAL A 160 0.20 -17.89 -13.09
CA VAL A 160 1.35 -17.78 -14.02
C VAL A 160 1.25 -18.79 -15.17
N ALA A 161 0.78 -20.00 -14.89
CA ALA A 161 0.61 -21.05 -15.89
C ALA A 161 -0.72 -20.98 -16.66
N ALA A 162 -1.58 -19.98 -16.40
CA ALA A 162 -2.89 -19.90 -17.02
C ALA A 162 -2.75 -19.70 -18.54
N PRO A 163 -3.48 -20.48 -19.37
CA PRO A 163 -3.41 -20.33 -20.81
C PRO A 163 -3.93 -18.94 -21.22
N GLN A 164 -3.26 -18.32 -22.18
CA GLN A 164 -3.76 -17.11 -22.81
C GLN A 164 -5.03 -17.44 -23.61
N ALA A 165 -6.03 -16.57 -23.53
CA ALA A 165 -7.23 -16.74 -24.34
C ALA A 165 -6.85 -16.66 -25.84
N PRO A 166 -7.32 -17.60 -26.68
CA PRO A 166 -7.07 -17.52 -28.11
C PRO A 166 -7.63 -16.19 -28.66
N ASP A 167 -6.89 -15.61 -29.60
CA ASP A 167 -7.20 -14.35 -30.28
C ASP A 167 -7.29 -13.11 -29.37
N LEU A 168 -6.77 -13.19 -28.14
CA LEU A 168 -6.61 -12.04 -27.25
C LEU A 168 -5.15 -11.56 -27.28
N HIS A 169 -4.94 -10.32 -27.73
CA HIS A 169 -3.65 -9.66 -27.67
C HIS A 169 -3.60 -8.72 -26.46
N ILE A 170 -2.70 -9.00 -25.50
CA ILE A 170 -2.46 -8.13 -24.34
C ILE A 170 -1.14 -7.41 -24.54
N ARG A 171 -1.16 -6.08 -24.43
CA ARG A 171 0.04 -5.23 -24.55
C ARG A 171 0.07 -4.15 -23.47
N PRO A 172 1.25 -3.60 -23.16
CA PRO A 172 1.33 -2.37 -22.37
C PRO A 172 0.49 -1.26 -22.98
N ALA A 173 -0.26 -0.56 -22.13
CA ALA A 173 -0.93 0.67 -22.49
C ALA A 173 0.11 1.78 -22.68
N ALA A 174 -0.12 2.67 -23.63
CA ALA A 174 0.67 3.87 -23.87
C ALA A 174 -0.18 5.13 -23.66
N ALA A 175 0.46 6.30 -23.60
CA ALA A 175 -0.25 7.57 -23.40
C ALA A 175 -1.36 7.82 -24.43
N ARG A 176 -1.21 7.30 -25.66
CA ARG A 176 -2.24 7.34 -26.72
C ARG A 176 -3.52 6.55 -26.38
N ASP A 177 -3.43 5.56 -25.49
CA ASP A 177 -4.54 4.69 -25.10
C ASP A 177 -5.40 5.31 -23.99
N VAL A 178 -4.98 6.45 -23.39
CA VAL A 178 -5.72 7.09 -22.29
C VAL A 178 -7.20 7.35 -22.61
N PRO A 179 -7.59 7.89 -23.78
CA PRO A 179 -9.00 8.09 -24.09
C PRO A 179 -9.80 6.77 -24.05
N THR A 180 -9.19 5.67 -24.50
CA THR A 180 -9.81 4.34 -24.50
C THR A 180 -9.97 3.81 -23.09
N VAL A 181 -8.91 3.88 -22.27
CA VAL A 181 -8.94 3.42 -20.87
C VAL A 181 -9.91 4.26 -20.05
N ALA A 182 -9.89 5.59 -20.20
CA ALA A 182 -10.81 6.49 -19.50
C ALA A 182 -12.28 6.19 -19.84
N ARG A 183 -12.59 5.89 -21.12
CA ARG A 183 -13.93 5.48 -21.55
C ARG A 183 -14.35 4.16 -20.90
N MET A 184 -13.47 3.17 -20.85
CA MET A 184 -13.77 1.87 -20.23
C MET A 184 -13.96 1.99 -18.71
N LEU A 185 -13.12 2.79 -18.04
CA LEU A 185 -13.25 3.06 -16.60
C LEU A 185 -14.56 3.80 -16.30
N LYS A 186 -14.92 4.81 -17.10
CA LYS A 186 -16.22 5.48 -16.99
C LYS A 186 -17.39 4.50 -17.11
N ALA A 187 -17.33 3.60 -18.10
CA ALA A 187 -18.38 2.60 -18.30
C ALA A 187 -18.48 1.60 -17.15
N LEU A 188 -17.34 1.25 -16.53
CA LEU A 188 -17.29 0.40 -15.34
C LEU A 188 -17.99 1.06 -14.15
N LEU A 189 -17.63 2.31 -13.82
CA LEU A 189 -18.23 3.08 -12.72
C LEU A 189 -19.75 3.22 -12.88
N VAL A 190 -20.20 3.59 -14.09
CA VAL A 190 -21.65 3.68 -14.40
C VAL A 190 -22.33 2.33 -14.24
N GLY A 191 -21.68 1.24 -14.62
CA GLY A 191 -22.20 -0.12 -14.45
C GLY A 191 -22.27 -0.58 -12.99
N GLN A 192 -21.47 0.00 -12.11
CA GLN A 192 -21.47 -0.23 -10.66
C GLN A 192 -22.48 0.67 -9.92
N GLY A 193 -23.06 1.66 -10.60
CA GLY A 193 -24.01 2.61 -10.02
C GLY A 193 -23.36 3.89 -9.49
N ASP A 194 -22.07 4.07 -9.74
CA ASP A 194 -21.31 5.24 -9.30
C ASP A 194 -21.42 6.42 -10.27
N GLU A 195 -21.36 7.63 -9.74
CA GLU A 195 -21.23 8.83 -10.56
C GLU A 195 -19.76 9.02 -10.96
N PRO A 196 -19.40 8.88 -12.27
CA PRO A 196 -18.02 9.01 -12.68
C PRO A 196 -17.54 10.46 -12.55
N PRO A 197 -16.26 10.69 -12.21
CA PRO A 197 -15.72 12.03 -12.09
C PRO A 197 -15.73 12.76 -13.44
N SER A 198 -15.72 14.10 -13.38
CA SER A 198 -15.78 14.96 -14.57
C SER A 198 -14.57 14.80 -15.48
N ASP A 199 -13.39 14.44 -14.94
CA ASP A 199 -12.18 14.13 -15.70
C ASP A 199 -11.45 12.88 -15.18
N ILE A 200 -11.53 11.80 -15.94
CA ILE A 200 -10.77 10.55 -15.72
C ILE A 200 -9.43 10.58 -16.48
N ALA A 201 -9.38 11.28 -17.62
CA ALA A 201 -8.24 11.19 -18.52
C ALA A 201 -7.03 12.01 -18.02
N GLY A 202 -7.25 13.15 -17.37
CA GLY A 202 -6.19 13.98 -16.79
C GLY A 202 -5.29 13.21 -15.82
N PRO A 203 -5.85 12.62 -14.75
CA PRO A 203 -5.08 11.80 -13.81
C PRO A 203 -4.35 10.64 -14.48
N LEU A 204 -5.00 9.91 -15.39
CA LEU A 204 -4.36 8.80 -16.10
C LEU A 204 -3.13 9.25 -16.91
N ARG A 205 -3.19 10.42 -17.57
CA ARG A 205 -2.02 10.96 -18.29
C ARG A 205 -0.90 11.35 -17.35
N ARG A 206 -1.24 12.01 -16.24
CA ARG A 206 -0.29 12.54 -15.26
C ARG A 206 0.47 11.42 -14.55
N ASP A 207 -0.24 10.38 -14.14
CA ASP A 207 0.30 9.36 -13.25
C ASP A 207 0.59 8.02 -13.95
N GLY A 208 0.05 7.75 -15.13
CA GLY A 208 0.21 6.44 -15.79
C GLY A 208 1.39 6.31 -16.74
N PHE A 209 1.96 7.43 -17.20
CA PHE A 209 2.93 7.43 -18.31
C PHE A 209 4.08 8.39 -18.03
N GLY A 210 5.29 7.86 -17.88
CA GLY A 210 6.50 8.64 -17.60
C GLY A 210 7.53 7.86 -16.78
N ALA A 211 8.67 8.47 -16.49
CA ALA A 211 9.72 7.86 -15.68
C ALA A 211 9.28 7.58 -14.22
N ASP A 212 8.37 8.41 -13.70
CA ASP A 212 7.84 8.32 -12.34
C ASP A 212 6.37 7.85 -12.32
N ALA A 213 5.96 7.03 -13.29
CA ALA A 213 4.59 6.52 -13.37
C ALA A 213 4.17 5.82 -12.06
N ALA A 214 3.01 6.20 -11.52
CA ALA A 214 2.41 5.60 -10.34
C ALA A 214 1.95 4.16 -10.59
N PHE A 215 1.52 3.88 -11.83
CA PHE A 215 0.95 2.61 -12.22
C PHE A 215 1.37 2.25 -13.64
N GLN A 216 1.26 0.96 -13.97
CA GLN A 216 1.36 0.42 -15.32
C GLN A 216 -0.03 0.03 -15.81
N GLY A 217 -0.28 0.24 -17.10
CA GLY A 217 -1.52 -0.18 -17.75
C GLY A 217 -1.28 -1.33 -18.72
N LEU A 218 -2.24 -2.25 -18.83
CA LEU A 218 -2.37 -3.19 -19.93
C LEU A 218 -3.65 -2.89 -20.70
N LEU A 219 -3.60 -3.09 -22.01
CA LEU A 219 -4.77 -3.09 -22.88
C LEU A 219 -4.90 -4.47 -23.51
N ALA A 220 -6.11 -5.02 -23.42
CA ALA A 220 -6.49 -6.27 -24.05
C ALA A 220 -7.30 -5.96 -25.32
N GLU A 221 -6.89 -6.55 -26.45
CA GLU A 221 -7.46 -6.31 -27.77
C GLU A 221 -7.85 -7.64 -28.44
N ARG A 222 -8.94 -7.64 -29.19
CA ARG A 222 -9.36 -8.76 -30.05
C ARG A 222 -9.68 -8.23 -31.43
N ALA A 223 -9.07 -8.81 -32.47
CA ALA A 223 -9.18 -8.33 -33.86
C ALA A 223 -8.95 -6.82 -34.01
N GLY A 224 -8.02 -6.25 -33.22
CA GLY A 224 -7.68 -4.82 -33.22
C GLY A 224 -8.64 -3.91 -32.44
N ALA A 225 -9.71 -4.45 -31.85
CA ALA A 225 -10.64 -3.70 -31.02
C ALA A 225 -10.29 -3.85 -29.52
N PRO A 226 -10.24 -2.75 -28.74
CA PRO A 226 -9.96 -2.81 -27.31
C PRO A 226 -11.15 -3.41 -26.57
N MET A 227 -10.89 -4.47 -25.80
CA MET A 227 -11.89 -5.27 -25.07
C MET A 227 -11.83 -5.09 -23.56
N GLY A 228 -10.67 -4.69 -23.02
CA GLY A 228 -10.50 -4.49 -21.59
C GLY A 228 -9.17 -3.83 -21.27
N TYR A 229 -9.01 -3.46 -20.01
CA TYR A 229 -7.79 -2.88 -19.49
C TYR A 229 -7.50 -3.45 -18.10
N ALA A 230 -6.25 -3.35 -17.68
CA ALA A 230 -5.85 -3.52 -16.29
C ALA A 230 -4.90 -2.40 -15.92
N VAL A 231 -4.97 -1.93 -14.69
CA VAL A 231 -3.95 -1.06 -14.09
C VAL A 231 -3.39 -1.76 -12.87
N PHE A 232 -2.07 -1.74 -12.72
CA PHE A 232 -1.38 -2.42 -11.64
C PHE A 232 -0.08 -1.69 -11.29
N TRP A 233 0.49 -2.03 -10.15
CA TRP A 233 1.67 -1.35 -9.60
C TRP A 233 2.79 -2.35 -9.38
N MET A 234 4.03 -1.93 -9.62
CA MET A 234 5.20 -2.71 -9.25
C MET A 234 5.95 -1.95 -8.16
N LEU A 235 6.27 -2.66 -7.06
CA LEU A 235 7.06 -2.18 -5.93
C LEU A 235 8.51 -1.88 -6.33
#